data_AF-A7AZB0-F1
#
_entry.id   AF-A7AZB0-F1
#
_cell.length_a   1.000
_cell.length_b   1.000
_cell.length_c   1.000
_cell.angle_alpha   90.00
_cell.angle_beta   90.00
_cell.angle_gamma   90.00
#
_symmetry.space_group_name_H-M   'P 1'
#
loop_
_entity.id
_entity.type
_entity.pdbx_description
1 polymer ?
#
loop_
_entity_poly.entity_id
_entity_poly.type
_entity_poly.pdbx_seq_one_letter_code
_entity_poly.pdbx_strand_id
1 'polypeptide(L)'
;MGVSDWSDQTGEELRHLVGNAIMEQAFERFEYKKVLSKGVHTIDGKKVEISKDLWDCVPKGKEAPLTIKDGKVLVDLEREYLPGFQAPAVSCKQVAAVEKNEQKGLPLFLKVLLVLAAVFVILVGARISYVAYRKKQRRKRREAQRRRRARRIRELEEK
;
A
#
# COMPACT_ATOMS: atom_id res chain seq x y z
N MET A 1 -6.72 -50.94 -23.36
CA MET A 1 -7.28 -50.67 -24.69
C MET A 1 -6.42 -51.40 -25.70
N GLY A 2 -7.01 -52.09 -26.68
CA GLY A 2 -6.29 -52.92 -27.64
C GLY A 2 -5.42 -52.10 -28.58
N VAL A 3 -4.10 -52.35 -28.54
CA VAL A 3 -3.16 -51.90 -29.57
C VAL A 3 -2.86 -53.14 -30.39
N SER A 4 -3.25 -53.13 -31.66
CA SER A 4 -3.24 -54.29 -32.57
C SER A 4 -4.24 -55.42 -32.23
N ASP A 5 -4.24 -56.46 -33.07
CA ASP A 5 -5.01 -57.70 -32.89
C ASP A 5 -4.31 -58.67 -31.93
N TRP A 6 -5.09 -59.45 -31.17
CA TRP A 6 -4.58 -60.44 -30.21
C TRP A 6 -3.83 -61.59 -30.89
N SER A 7 -4.15 -61.87 -32.15
CA SER A 7 -3.52 -62.93 -32.94
C SER A 7 -2.06 -62.63 -33.32
N ASP A 8 -1.60 -61.39 -33.17
CA ASP A 8 -0.27 -60.93 -33.54
C ASP A 8 0.56 -60.53 -32.30
N GLN A 9 1.63 -61.29 -32.01
CA GLN A 9 2.57 -61.01 -30.92
C GLN A 9 3.32 -59.68 -31.10
N THR A 10 3.42 -59.16 -32.32
CA THR A 10 3.99 -57.83 -32.62
C THR A 10 3.21 -56.69 -31.94
N GLY A 11 1.94 -56.94 -31.58
CA GLY A 11 1.09 -55.98 -30.87
C GLY A 11 1.59 -55.62 -29.47
N GLU A 12 2.37 -56.50 -28.82
CA GLU A 12 2.95 -56.22 -27.50
C GLU A 12 4.04 -55.15 -27.58
N GLU A 13 5.02 -55.32 -28.48
CA GLU A 13 6.08 -54.35 -28.72
C GLU A 13 5.53 -52.99 -29.18
N LEU A 14 4.52 -53.02 -30.06
CA LEU A 14 3.88 -51.81 -30.56
C LEU A 14 3.20 -51.00 -29.43
N ARG A 15 2.63 -51.67 -28.43
CA ARG A 15 2.03 -50.99 -27.26
C ARG A 15 3.08 -50.25 -26.45
N HIS A 16 4.26 -50.84 -26.24
CA HIS A 16 5.33 -50.18 -25.52
C HIS A 16 5.86 -48.97 -26.29
N LEU A 17 6.05 -49.10 -27.61
CA LEU A 17 6.51 -48.01 -28.46
C LEU A 17 5.52 -46.83 -28.44
N VAL A 18 4.22 -47.11 -28.62
CA VAL A 18 3.17 -46.09 -28.57
C VAL A 18 3.07 -45.47 -27.19
N GLY A 19 3.11 -46.29 -26.13
CA GLY A 19 3.03 -45.80 -24.75
C GLY A 19 4.20 -44.87 -24.39
N ASN A 20 5.42 -45.26 -24.75
CA ASN A 20 6.61 -44.45 -24.51
C ASN A 20 6.56 -43.14 -25.31
N ALA A 21 6.18 -43.19 -26.59
CA ALA A 21 6.07 -42.00 -27.42
C ALA A 21 5.03 -41.00 -26.88
N ILE A 22 3.86 -41.47 -26.42
CA ILE A 22 2.84 -40.61 -25.80
C ILE A 22 3.39 -39.98 -24.51
N MET A 23 4.09 -40.76 -23.70
CA MET A 23 4.67 -40.28 -22.44
C MET A 23 5.77 -39.22 -22.68
N GLU A 24 6.68 -39.48 -23.61
CA GLU A 24 7.72 -38.52 -24.02
C GLU A 24 7.09 -37.22 -24.55
N GLN A 25 6.09 -37.33 -25.42
CA GLN A 25 5.35 -36.16 -25.92
C GLN A 25 4.69 -35.37 -24.77
N ALA A 26 4.15 -36.05 -23.76
CA ALA A 26 3.57 -35.38 -22.60
C ALA A 26 4.65 -34.63 -21.79
N PHE A 27 5.81 -35.25 -21.54
CA PHE A 27 6.92 -34.61 -20.85
C PHE A 27 7.59 -33.49 -21.65
N GLU A 28 7.55 -33.54 -22.98
CA GLU A 28 8.05 -32.46 -23.83
C GLU A 28 7.12 -31.24 -23.78
N ARG A 29 5.80 -31.47 -23.68
CA ARG A 29 4.80 -30.40 -23.69
C ARG A 29 4.49 -29.82 -22.32
N PHE A 30 4.60 -30.60 -21.25
CA PHE A 30 4.21 -30.21 -19.89
C PHE A 30 5.34 -30.40 -18.89
N GLU A 31 5.34 -29.57 -17.85
CA GLU A 31 6.25 -29.69 -16.72
C GLU A 31 5.50 -29.57 -15.41
N TYR A 32 5.92 -30.36 -14.43
CA TYR A 32 5.48 -30.21 -13.05
C TYR A 32 6.47 -29.31 -12.32
N LYS A 33 6.02 -28.12 -11.93
CA LYS A 33 6.89 -27.16 -11.23
C LYS A 33 6.16 -26.43 -10.12
N LYS A 34 6.95 -25.79 -9.27
CA LYS A 34 6.45 -24.84 -8.28
C LYS A 34 6.02 -23.57 -9.00
N VAL A 35 4.72 -23.35 -9.09
CA VAL A 35 4.15 -22.17 -9.72
C VAL A 35 4.14 -20.99 -8.76
N LEU A 36 3.95 -21.26 -7.46
CA LEU A 36 3.88 -20.23 -6.44
C LEU A 36 4.51 -20.69 -5.14
N SER A 37 5.35 -19.84 -4.56
CA SER A 37 5.95 -20.08 -3.26
C SER A 37 5.02 -19.67 -2.12
N LYS A 38 5.24 -20.23 -0.94
CA LYS A 38 4.70 -19.73 0.32
C LYS A 38 5.18 -18.29 0.54
N GLY A 39 4.27 -17.43 0.97
CA GLY A 39 4.58 -16.03 1.30
C GLY A 39 3.50 -15.05 0.87
N VAL A 40 3.83 -13.76 0.90
CA VAL A 40 2.94 -12.68 0.47
C VAL A 40 3.19 -12.39 -1.01
N HIS A 41 2.16 -12.60 -1.81
CA HIS A 41 2.18 -12.37 -3.25
C HIS A 41 1.08 -11.38 -3.64
N THR A 42 1.29 -10.68 -4.75
CA THR A 42 0.25 -9.82 -5.34
C THR A 42 -0.31 -10.55 -6.56
N ILE A 43 -1.57 -10.96 -6.49
CA ILE A 43 -2.28 -11.69 -7.54
C ILE A 43 -3.53 -10.87 -7.88
N ASP A 44 -3.73 -10.54 -9.15
CA ASP A 44 -4.84 -9.68 -9.62
C ASP A 44 -4.96 -8.35 -8.84
N GLY A 45 -3.83 -7.75 -8.47
CA GLY A 45 -3.78 -6.51 -7.69
C GLY A 45 -4.12 -6.67 -6.19
N LYS A 46 -4.46 -7.88 -5.72
CA LYS A 46 -4.73 -8.19 -4.32
C LYS A 46 -3.50 -8.78 -3.64
N LYS A 47 -3.12 -8.23 -2.48
CA LYS A 47 -2.10 -8.84 -1.64
C LYS A 47 -2.71 -10.02 -0.89
N VAL A 48 -2.15 -11.20 -1.14
CA VAL A 48 -2.57 -12.45 -0.53
C VAL A 48 -1.38 -13.13 0.12
N GLU A 49 -1.59 -13.66 1.32
CA GLU A 49 -0.64 -14.52 2.00
C GLU A 49 -1.02 -15.97 1.77
N ILE A 50 -0.04 -16.73 1.30
CA ILE A 50 -0.18 -18.12 0.92
C ILE A 50 0.53 -18.96 1.96
N SER A 51 -0.18 -19.96 2.48
CA SER A 51 0.30 -20.80 3.58
C SER A 51 1.25 -21.92 3.13
N LYS A 52 1.13 -22.39 1.89
CA LYS A 52 1.88 -23.53 1.33
C LYS A 52 2.28 -23.26 -0.12
N ASP A 53 3.40 -23.84 -0.55
CA ASP A 53 3.82 -23.81 -1.94
C ASP A 53 2.75 -24.48 -2.84
N LEU A 54 2.45 -23.85 -3.98
CA LEU A 54 1.58 -24.39 -5.02
C LEU A 54 2.44 -25.02 -6.12
N TRP A 55 2.27 -26.33 -6.27
CA TRP A 55 2.86 -27.11 -7.35
C TRP A 55 1.77 -27.48 -8.34
N ASP A 56 2.07 -27.36 -9.63
CA ASP A 56 1.11 -27.67 -10.67
C ASP A 56 1.79 -28.14 -11.97
N CYS A 57 1.04 -28.89 -12.77
CA CYS A 57 1.41 -29.27 -14.14
C CYS A 57 1.00 -28.14 -15.09
N VAL A 58 1.99 -27.51 -15.72
CA VAL A 58 1.77 -26.40 -16.67
C VAL A 58 2.47 -26.67 -18.01
N PRO A 59 1.99 -26.08 -19.12
CA PRO A 59 2.67 -26.20 -20.40
C PRO A 59 4.07 -25.60 -20.34
N LYS A 60 5.08 -26.30 -20.90
CA LYS A 60 6.44 -25.77 -20.99
C LYS A 60 6.48 -24.51 -21.85
N GLY A 61 7.28 -23.54 -21.43
CA GLY A 61 7.50 -22.29 -22.17
C GLY A 61 6.32 -21.31 -22.18
N LYS A 62 5.23 -21.59 -21.46
CA LYS A 62 4.10 -20.66 -21.28
C LYS A 62 4.07 -20.11 -19.85
N GLU A 63 3.60 -18.88 -19.72
CA GLU A 63 3.28 -18.32 -18.40
C GLU A 63 2.06 -19.03 -17.81
N ALA A 64 2.07 -19.19 -16.48
CA ALA A 64 1.02 -19.84 -15.72
C ALA A 64 0.21 -18.76 -15.01
N PRO A 65 -0.87 -18.23 -15.63
CA PRO A 65 -1.67 -17.18 -15.01
C PRO A 65 -2.33 -17.73 -13.74
N LEU A 66 -2.34 -16.92 -12.69
CA LEU A 66 -2.88 -17.27 -11.38
C LEU A 66 -4.18 -16.52 -11.16
N THR A 67 -5.18 -17.20 -10.62
CA THR A 67 -6.48 -16.60 -10.28
C THR A 67 -6.93 -17.04 -8.90
N ILE A 68 -7.67 -16.16 -8.23
CA ILE A 68 -8.26 -16.44 -6.91
C ILE A 68 -9.73 -16.83 -7.11
N LYS A 69 -10.10 -18.07 -6.80
CA LYS A 69 -11.50 -18.55 -6.74
C LYS A 69 -11.79 -19.12 -5.35
N ASP A 70 -12.90 -18.71 -4.74
CA ASP A 70 -13.36 -19.19 -3.42
C ASP A 70 -12.31 -19.13 -2.30
N GLY A 71 -11.48 -18.07 -2.29
CA GLY A 71 -10.40 -17.90 -1.29
C GLY A 71 -9.23 -18.87 -1.46
N LYS A 72 -9.14 -19.55 -2.60
CA LYS A 72 -8.00 -20.37 -3.00
C LYS A 72 -7.34 -19.80 -4.26
N VAL A 73 -6.02 -19.92 -4.33
CA VAL A 73 -5.24 -19.59 -5.53
C VAL A 73 -5.12 -20.84 -6.38
N LEU A 74 -5.46 -20.72 -7.65
CA LEU A 74 -5.33 -21.76 -8.67
C LEU A 74 -4.60 -21.21 -9.90
N VAL A 75 -4.06 -22.11 -10.72
CA VAL A 75 -3.55 -21.77 -12.04
C VAL A 75 -4.71 -21.79 -13.04
N ASP A 76 -4.93 -20.69 -13.75
CA ASP A 76 -6.01 -20.52 -14.73
C ASP A 76 -5.59 -21.09 -16.09
N LEU A 77 -5.83 -22.39 -16.27
CA LEU A 77 -5.54 -23.09 -17.51
C LEU A 77 -6.80 -23.82 -17.96
N GLU A 78 -7.05 -23.80 -19.26
CA GLU A 78 -8.07 -24.62 -19.89
C GLU A 78 -7.57 -26.07 -19.92
N ARG A 79 -8.11 -26.90 -19.01
CA ARG A 79 -7.74 -28.31 -18.86
C ARG A 79 -8.87 -29.11 -18.21
N GLU A 80 -8.88 -30.41 -18.51
CA GLU A 80 -9.85 -31.37 -17.98
C GLU A 80 -9.22 -32.27 -16.90
N TYR A 81 -10.05 -32.75 -16.00
CA TYR A 81 -9.66 -33.66 -14.92
C TYR A 81 -10.42 -34.97 -15.01
N LEU A 82 -9.76 -36.03 -14.55
CA LEU A 82 -10.41 -37.30 -14.30
C LEU A 82 -11.47 -37.13 -13.20
N PRO A 83 -12.53 -37.97 -13.19
CA PRO A 83 -13.59 -37.89 -12.20
C PRO A 83 -13.02 -38.02 -10.78
N GLY A 84 -13.40 -37.07 -9.89
CA GLY A 84 -12.91 -37.00 -8.51
C GLY A 84 -11.63 -36.18 -8.31
N PHE A 85 -10.97 -35.75 -9.40
CA PHE A 85 -9.80 -34.88 -9.33
C PHE A 85 -10.16 -33.44 -9.70
N GLN A 86 -9.42 -32.49 -9.14
CA GLN A 86 -9.58 -31.05 -9.37
C GLN A 86 -8.22 -30.37 -9.44
N ALA A 87 -8.23 -29.11 -9.87
CA ALA A 87 -7.03 -28.28 -9.89
C ALA A 87 -6.36 -28.18 -8.51
N PRO A 88 -5.03 -28.31 -8.42
CA PRO A 88 -4.30 -27.99 -7.21
C PRO A 88 -4.63 -26.56 -6.78
N ALA A 89 -5.05 -26.41 -5.53
CA ALA A 89 -5.52 -25.14 -4.99
C ALA A 89 -4.92 -24.93 -3.60
N VAL A 90 -4.34 -23.76 -3.37
CA VAL A 90 -3.81 -23.39 -2.05
C VAL A 90 -4.70 -22.33 -1.42
N SER A 91 -5.00 -22.49 -0.12
CA SER A 91 -5.76 -21.48 0.60
C SER A 91 -4.93 -20.20 0.75
N CYS A 92 -5.57 -19.08 0.43
CA CYS A 92 -5.00 -17.76 0.64
C CYS A 92 -5.76 -17.00 1.71
N LYS A 93 -5.03 -16.28 2.55
CA LYS A 93 -5.61 -15.25 3.41
C LYS A 93 -5.40 -13.93 2.70
N GLN A 94 -6.46 -13.16 2.51
CA GLN A 94 -6.28 -11.77 2.11
C GLN A 94 -5.54 -11.08 3.24
N VAL A 95 -4.30 -10.68 2.95
CA VAL A 95 -3.65 -9.68 3.78
C VAL A 95 -4.40 -8.43 3.41
N ALA A 96 -5.44 -8.10 4.18
CA ALA A 96 -5.93 -6.74 4.26
C ALA A 96 -4.65 -5.93 4.32
N ALA A 97 -4.43 -5.07 3.32
CA ALA A 97 -3.33 -4.15 3.39
C ALA A 97 -3.51 -3.53 4.76
N VAL A 98 -2.65 -3.92 5.71
CA VAL A 98 -2.32 -3.04 6.80
C VAL A 98 -1.75 -1.93 5.97
N GLU A 99 -2.61 -0.95 5.69
CA GLU A 99 -2.22 0.42 5.67
C GLU A 99 -1.27 0.48 6.86
N LYS A 100 0.01 0.33 6.56
CA LYS A 100 0.93 1.35 7.00
C LYS A 100 0.29 2.63 6.46
N ASN A 101 -0.73 3.11 7.18
CA ASN A 101 -0.68 4.42 7.77
C ASN A 101 0.70 4.48 8.43
N GLU A 102 1.75 4.59 7.60
CA GLU A 102 2.62 5.74 7.67
C GLU A 102 1.68 6.83 8.07
N GLN A 103 1.66 7.10 9.38
CA GLN A 103 1.19 8.34 9.89
C GLN A 103 1.75 9.32 8.89
N LYS A 104 0.91 9.87 8.02
CA LYS A 104 1.24 11.03 7.21
C LYS A 104 1.34 12.13 8.24
N GLY A 105 2.37 12.04 9.07
CA GLY A 105 2.84 13.06 9.95
C GLY A 105 3.07 14.19 8.99
N LEU A 106 2.25 15.22 9.17
CA LEU A 106 2.35 16.49 8.48
C LEU A 106 3.84 16.74 8.14
N PRO A 107 4.20 16.93 6.86
CA PRO A 107 5.60 16.94 6.44
C PRO A 107 6.38 17.86 7.36
N LEU A 108 7.59 17.46 7.75
CA LEU A 108 8.37 18.15 8.80
C LEU A 108 8.39 19.68 8.61
N PHE A 109 8.42 20.11 7.35
CA PHE A 109 8.32 21.50 6.90
C PHE A 109 7.04 22.23 7.36
N LEU A 110 5.87 21.58 7.37
CA LEU A 110 4.62 22.18 7.85
C LEU A 110 4.63 22.41 9.37
N LYS A 111 5.22 21.48 10.13
CA LYS A 111 5.38 21.66 11.59
C LYS A 111 6.32 22.82 11.90
N VAL A 112 7.44 22.92 11.18
CA VAL A 112 8.39 24.03 11.30
C VAL A 112 7.74 25.36 10.91
N LEU A 113 6.93 25.38 9.85
CA LEU A 113 6.21 26.58 9.40
C LEU A 113 5.20 27.09 10.44
N LEU A 114 4.48 26.18 11.11
CA LEU A 114 3.54 26.54 12.19
C LEU A 114 4.24 27.14 13.42
N VAL A 115 5.40 26.59 13.80
CA VAL A 115 6.19 27.14 14.91
C VAL A 115 6.72 28.52 14.57
N LEU A 116 7.24 28.72 13.36
CA LEU A 116 7.69 30.03 12.88
C LEU A 116 6.56 31.06 12.84
N ALA A 117 5.37 30.65 12.37
CA ALA A 117 4.19 31.52 12.36
C ALA A 117 3.77 31.94 13.78
N ALA A 118 3.78 31.01 14.75
CA ALA A 118 3.46 31.31 16.14
C ALA A 118 4.46 32.30 16.77
N VAL A 119 5.76 32.11 16.53
CA VAL A 119 6.81 33.04 17.00
C VAL A 119 6.64 34.43 16.39
N PHE A 120 6.28 34.50 15.11
CA PHE A 120 6.05 35.77 14.43
C PHE A 120 4.88 36.55 15.04
N VAL A 121 3.76 35.87 15.36
CA VAL A 121 2.61 36.50 16.03
C VAL A 121 2.99 37.07 17.40
N ILE A 122 3.81 36.35 18.17
CA ILE A 122 4.29 36.81 19.49
C ILE A 122 5.16 38.07 19.35
N LEU A 123 6.07 38.10 18.37
CA LEU A 123 6.94 39.27 18.12
C LEU A 123 6.14 40.50 17.68
N VAL A 124 5.15 40.32 16.81
CA VAL A 124 4.25 41.41 16.38
C VAL A 124 3.41 41.90 17.55
N GLY A 125 2.85 40.98 18.35
CA GLY A 125 2.10 41.31 19.57
C GLY A 125 2.94 42.11 20.58
N ALA A 126 4.19 41.70 20.81
CA ALA A 126 5.14 42.40 21.67
C ALA A 126 5.51 43.80 21.14
N ARG A 127 5.67 43.95 19.82
CA ARG A 127 5.91 45.27 19.21
C ARG A 127 4.72 46.22 19.36
N ILE A 128 3.50 45.73 19.14
CA ILE A 128 2.28 46.52 19.29
C ILE A 128 2.08 46.93 20.76
N SER A 129 2.26 45.99 21.70
CA SER A 129 2.12 46.27 23.14
C SER A 129 3.20 47.25 23.63
N TYR A 130 4.44 47.13 23.15
CA TYR A 130 5.52 48.07 23.46
C TYR A 130 5.22 49.49 22.94
N VAL A 131 4.73 49.63 21.70
CA VAL A 131 4.34 50.93 21.14
C VAL A 131 3.16 51.54 21.90
N ALA A 132 2.16 50.72 22.26
CA ALA A 132 1.02 51.16 23.06
C ALA A 132 1.45 51.64 24.46
N TYR A 133 2.36 50.91 25.12
CA TYR A 133 2.96 51.29 26.39
C TYR A 133 3.70 52.64 26.29
N ARG A 134 4.53 52.81 25.26
CA ARG A 134 5.27 54.06 25.02
C ARG A 134 4.34 55.24 24.73
N LYS A 135 3.24 55.01 24.00
CA LYS A 135 2.22 56.04 23.71
C LYS A 135 1.44 56.43 24.96
N LYS A 136 1.12 55.47 25.84
CA LYS A 136 0.46 55.70 27.13
C LYS A 136 1.34 56.53 28.09
N GLN A 137 2.64 56.25 28.14
CA GLN A 137 3.60 57.07 28.89
C GLN A 137 3.64 58.53 28.39
N ARG A 138 3.62 58.76 27.06
CA ARG A 138 3.60 60.11 26.49
C ARG A 138 2.30 60.86 26.77
N ARG A 139 1.14 60.17 26.79
CA ARG A 139 -0.17 60.78 27.13
C ARG A 139 -0.22 61.30 28.57
N LYS A 140 0.28 60.53 29.56
CA LYS A 140 0.36 60.99 30.96
C LYS A 140 1.19 62.28 31.12
N ARG A 141 2.30 62.42 30.38
CA ARG A 141 3.12 63.64 30.40
C ARG A 141 2.38 64.86 29.82
N ARG A 142 1.59 64.66 28.75
CA ARG A 142 0.78 65.73 28.13
C ARG A 142 -0.40 66.17 29.01
N GLU A 143 -1.04 65.24 29.71
CA GLU A 143 -2.12 65.56 30.65
C GLU A 143 -1.61 66.30 31.89
N ALA A 144 -0.45 65.94 32.42
CA ALA A 144 0.20 66.68 33.51
C ALA A 144 0.56 68.12 33.11
N GLN A 145 1.06 68.34 31.88
CA GLN A 145 1.34 69.69 31.37
C GLN A 145 0.06 70.50 31.11
N ARG A 146 -1.01 69.88 30.59
CA ARG A 146 -2.31 70.56 30.39
C ARG A 146 -2.94 70.98 31.73
N ARG A 147 -2.89 70.12 32.76
CA ARG A 147 -3.37 70.46 34.12
C ARG A 147 -2.58 71.61 34.75
N ARG A 148 -1.26 71.66 34.54
CA ARG A 148 -0.42 72.78 35.01
C ARG A 148 -0.70 74.10 34.29
N ARG A 149 -1.00 74.06 32.98
CA ARG A 149 -1.39 75.24 32.21
C ARG A 149 -2.80 75.73 32.58
N ALA A 150 -3.75 74.82 32.79
CA ALA A 150 -5.10 75.17 33.21
C ALA A 150 -5.15 75.82 34.62
N ARG A 151 -4.31 75.37 35.56
CA ARG A 151 -4.17 76.00 36.88
C ARG A 151 -3.60 77.42 36.79
N ARG A 152 -2.55 77.61 35.99
CA ARG A 152 -1.95 78.93 35.77
C ARG A 152 -2.88 79.95 35.12
N ILE A 153 -3.78 79.50 34.23
CA ILE A 153 -4.77 80.38 33.59
C ILE A 153 -5.83 80.83 34.62
N ARG A 154 -6.31 79.91 35.48
CA ARG A 154 -7.27 80.27 36.55
C ARG A 154 -6.69 81.22 37.59
N GLU A 155 -5.41 81.05 37.97
CA GLU A 155 -4.72 81.96 38.88
C GLU A 155 -4.49 83.37 38.31
N LEU A 156 -4.58 83.54 36.99
CA LEU A 156 -4.49 84.85 36.31
C LEU A 156 -5.86 85.53 36.13
N GLU A 157 -6.97 84.79 36.22
CA GLU A 157 -8.33 85.32 36.13
C GLU A 157 -8.88 85.80 37.51
N GLU A 158 -8.27 85.38 38.62
CA GLU A 158 -8.64 85.78 40.00
C GLU A 158 -7.87 87.00 40.55
N LYS A 159 -7.08 87.70 39.72
CA LYS A 159 -6.41 88.97 40.05
C LYS A 159 -6.96 90.12 39.23
#